data_AF-C3MP37-F1
#
_entry.id   AF-C3MP37-F1
#
_cell.length_a   1.000
_cell.length_b   1.000
_cell.length_c   1.000
_cell.angle_alpha   90.00
_cell.angle_beta   90.00
_cell.angle_gamma   90.00
#
_symmetry.space_group_name_H-M   'P 1'
#
loop_
_entity.id
_entity.type
_entity.pdbx_description
1 polymer ?
#
loop_
_entity_poly.entity_id
_entity_poly.type
_entity_poly.pdbx_seq_one_letter_code
_entity_poly.pdbx_strand_id
1 'polypeptide(L)'
;MTLLDIIIYVEFTFLFINLFLLPNLQPPDILLGARVTTEFKKNKGKDIVNKYRLSLIGLTLLSLLLYYFVSFISVFIYVILLLLNVVYWRRIVIRRRGSLPVASSRYAVIDTKKKESRKWIITFIVAWGILIFTLVFGSLVYSSAPKLLPTHVGPTGTTFLVKTPLNFYKVEIINTVVLGLLTVLGVFITRTTNVINPAYPDRSYYAFLKFKEEVGIIAGIVGVFMSSLYTTISLFIWTIINLSELEVFIIFLISMLFTVIIVYVLRIGIEGARYLRDVIANDNLLNDDKYWKGGIIYVNPKDPRIWVPKRNGLGYTLNFGHGISILIILAVVFAVITAIILVR
;
A
#
# COMPACT_ATOMS: atom_id res chain seq x y z
N MET A 1 23.97 -13.60 11.61
CA MET A 1 22.74 -12.92 11.17
C MET A 1 23.04 -12.31 9.82
N THR A 2 22.33 -12.74 8.78
CA THR A 2 22.50 -12.20 7.42
C THR A 2 21.89 -10.79 7.33
N LEU A 3 22.23 -10.02 6.29
CA LEU A 3 21.58 -8.74 6.02
C LEU A 3 20.05 -8.88 5.86
N LEU A 4 19.62 -10.00 5.26
CA LEU A 4 18.21 -10.36 5.10
C LEU A 4 17.52 -10.55 6.46
N ASP A 5 18.18 -11.23 7.41
CA ASP A 5 17.65 -11.42 8.76
C ASP A 5 17.43 -10.07 9.47
N ILE A 6 18.40 -9.15 9.38
CA ILE A 6 18.30 -7.81 9.98
C ILE A 6 17.05 -7.08 9.45
N ILE A 7 16.83 -7.11 8.14
CA ILE A 7 15.69 -6.43 7.52
C ILE A 7 14.38 -7.06 7.96
N ILE A 8 14.28 -8.39 7.94
CA ILE A 8 13.08 -9.08 8.40
C ILE A 8 12.76 -8.71 9.85
N TYR A 9 13.75 -8.65 10.74
CA TYR A 9 13.52 -8.22 12.12
C TYR A 9 13.05 -6.77 12.23
N VAL A 10 13.64 -5.86 11.46
CA VAL A 10 13.21 -4.45 11.41
C VAL A 10 11.77 -4.35 10.92
N GLU A 11 11.44 -5.03 9.83
CA GLU A 11 10.10 -5.03 9.25
C GLU A 11 9.06 -5.65 10.20
N PHE A 12 9.41 -6.75 10.88
CA PHE A 12 8.54 -7.40 11.85
C PHE A 12 8.26 -6.52 13.06
N THR A 13 9.31 -5.90 13.60
CA THR A 13 9.22 -4.97 14.72
C THR A 13 8.34 -3.79 14.33
N PHE A 14 8.51 -3.29 13.11
CA PHE A 14 7.72 -2.18 12.62
C PHE A 14 6.24 -2.55 12.45
N LEU A 15 5.92 -3.67 11.80
CA LEU A 15 4.55 -4.16 11.64
C LEU A 15 3.88 -4.38 13.00
N PHE A 16 4.60 -4.97 13.95
CA PHE A 16 4.15 -5.15 15.32
C PHE A 16 3.78 -3.82 15.98
N ILE A 17 4.67 -2.81 15.93
CA ILE A 17 4.42 -1.49 16.52
C ILE A 17 3.16 -0.86 15.92
N ASN A 18 2.96 -0.96 14.61
CA ASN A 18 1.78 -0.40 13.94
C ASN A 18 0.49 -1.02 14.44
N LEU A 19 0.44 -2.35 14.49
CA LEU A 19 -0.74 -3.06 14.97
C LEU A 19 -0.94 -2.86 16.47
N PHE A 20 0.13 -2.73 17.25
CA PHE A 20 0.06 -2.45 18.69
C PHE A 20 -0.54 -1.05 18.98
N LEU A 21 -0.19 -0.06 18.16
CA LEU A 21 -0.67 1.32 18.25
C LEU A 21 -2.02 1.55 17.54
N LEU A 22 -2.44 0.65 16.65
CA LEU A 22 -3.66 0.78 15.83
C LEU A 22 -4.90 1.23 16.62
N PRO A 23 -5.25 0.68 17.81
CA PRO A 23 -6.44 1.11 18.54
C PRO A 23 -6.41 2.58 18.99
N ASN A 24 -5.21 3.11 19.22
CA ASN A 24 -4.96 4.48 19.67
C ASN A 24 -4.94 5.47 18.50
N LEU A 25 -4.51 5.02 17.32
CA LEU A 25 -4.49 5.82 16.10
C LEU A 25 -5.89 5.93 15.47
N GLN A 26 -6.81 5.03 15.83
CA GLN A 26 -8.18 5.04 15.31
C GLN A 26 -9.07 6.14 15.93
N PRO A 27 -10.07 6.62 15.17
CA PRO A 27 -11.06 7.60 15.63
C PRO A 27 -11.75 7.24 16.95
N PRO A 28 -12.29 8.23 17.70
CA PRO A 28 -12.95 7.99 18.99
C PRO A 28 -14.13 7.00 18.91
N ASP A 29 -14.77 6.91 17.75
CA ASP A 29 -15.94 6.07 17.49
C ASP A 29 -15.60 4.79 16.71
N ILE A 30 -14.31 4.44 16.64
CA ILE A 30 -13.83 3.19 16.03
C ILE A 30 -12.89 2.47 16.95
N LEU A 31 -13.11 1.17 17.10
CA LEU A 31 -12.22 0.27 17.81
C LEU A 31 -12.00 -1.00 16.98
N LEU A 32 -10.74 -1.25 16.60
CA LEU A 32 -10.32 -2.39 15.77
C LEU A 32 -11.14 -2.51 14.47
N GLY A 33 -11.52 -1.37 13.88
CA GLY A 33 -12.30 -1.31 12.63
C GLY A 33 -13.80 -1.55 12.78
N ALA A 34 -14.33 -1.61 14.01
CA ALA A 34 -15.76 -1.63 14.31
C ALA A 34 -16.21 -0.27 14.87
N ARG A 35 -17.37 0.23 14.42
CA ARG A 35 -18.00 1.44 15.01
C ARG A 35 -18.33 1.23 16.48
N VAL A 36 -18.07 2.17 17.36
CA VAL A 36 -18.39 2.08 18.79
C VAL A 36 -18.77 3.45 19.31
N THR A 37 -19.54 3.52 20.38
CA THR A 37 -19.71 4.80 21.07
C THR A 37 -18.38 5.23 21.71
N THR A 38 -18.14 6.53 21.81
CA THR A 38 -16.96 7.09 22.48
C THR A 38 -16.83 6.58 23.92
N GLU A 39 -17.97 6.46 24.61
CA GLU A 39 -18.06 5.90 25.95
C GLU A 39 -17.61 4.43 26.00
N PHE A 40 -18.11 3.60 25.07
CA PHE A 40 -17.70 2.20 24.98
C PHE A 40 -16.19 2.09 24.79
N LYS A 41 -15.61 2.89 23.86
CA LYS A 41 -14.15 2.87 23.60
C LYS A 41 -13.34 3.27 24.84
N LYS A 42 -13.77 4.29 25.58
CA LYS A 42 -13.09 4.79 26.79
C LYS A 42 -13.22 3.84 27.98
N ASN A 43 -14.33 3.11 28.08
CA ASN A 43 -14.62 2.21 29.20
C ASN A 43 -14.29 0.76 28.82
N LYS A 44 -15.31 -0.02 28.41
CA LYS A 44 -15.19 -1.47 28.08
C LYS A 44 -14.15 -1.76 27.00
N GLY A 45 -13.89 -0.81 26.11
CA GLY A 45 -12.91 -0.93 25.03
C GLY A 45 -11.47 -1.09 25.53
N LYS A 46 -11.10 -0.52 26.68
CA LYS A 46 -9.73 -0.62 27.22
C LYS A 46 -9.32 -2.06 27.54
N ASP A 47 -10.21 -2.84 28.17
CA ASP A 47 -9.97 -4.27 28.44
C ASP A 47 -9.76 -5.06 27.15
N ILE A 48 -10.59 -4.78 26.13
CA ILE A 48 -10.46 -5.42 24.81
C ILE A 48 -9.12 -5.06 24.16
N VAL A 49 -8.68 -3.80 24.22
CA VAL A 49 -7.39 -3.35 23.68
C VAL A 49 -6.22 -4.05 24.36
N ASN A 50 -6.26 -4.20 25.69
CA ASN A 50 -5.19 -4.87 26.42
C ASN A 50 -5.09 -6.35 26.03
N LYS A 51 -6.22 -7.06 25.93
CA LYS A 51 -6.22 -8.47 25.50
C LYS A 51 -5.80 -8.63 24.04
N TYR A 52 -6.22 -7.71 23.17
CA TYR A 52 -5.72 -7.61 21.79
C TYR A 52 -4.20 -7.48 21.75
N ARG A 53 -3.62 -6.57 22.55
CA ARG A 53 -2.17 -6.37 22.62
C ARG A 53 -1.43 -7.60 23.15
N LEU A 54 -1.95 -8.24 24.20
CA LEU A 54 -1.38 -9.46 24.74
C LEU A 54 -1.35 -10.58 23.70
N SER A 55 -2.47 -10.80 22.99
CA SER A 55 -2.49 -11.78 21.89
C SER A 55 -1.56 -11.41 20.74
N LEU A 56 -1.41 -10.11 20.43
CA LEU A 56 -0.47 -9.63 19.41
C LEU A 56 0.98 -9.94 19.78
N ILE A 57 1.36 -9.69 21.05
CA ILE A 57 2.68 -10.04 21.60
C ILE A 57 2.90 -11.55 21.49
N GLY A 58 1.94 -12.36 21.95
CA GLY A 58 2.04 -13.82 21.90
C GLY A 58 2.22 -14.35 20.47
N LEU A 59 1.44 -13.85 19.51
CA LEU A 59 1.56 -14.23 18.10
C LEU A 59 2.89 -13.80 17.48
N THR A 60 3.43 -12.65 17.91
CA THR A 60 4.73 -12.16 17.44
C THR A 60 5.87 -13.03 17.96
N LEU A 61 5.86 -13.38 19.25
CA LEU A 61 6.83 -14.30 19.84
C LEU A 61 6.77 -15.69 19.18
N LEU A 62 5.55 -16.21 18.97
CA LEU A 62 5.35 -17.47 18.26
C LEU A 62 5.91 -17.42 16.83
N SER A 63 5.71 -16.30 16.12
CA SER A 63 6.17 -16.16 14.75
C SER A 63 7.69 -16.00 14.65
N LEU A 64 8.32 -15.30 15.60
CA LEU A 64 9.78 -15.24 15.71
C LEU A 64 10.36 -16.63 15.99
N LEU A 65 9.70 -17.43 16.83
CA LEU A 65 10.07 -18.82 17.06
C LEU A 65 9.94 -19.66 15.78
N LEU A 66 8.83 -19.54 15.04
CA LEU A 66 8.61 -20.25 13.79
C LEU A 66 9.60 -19.83 12.68
N TYR A 67 10.02 -18.57 12.64
CA TYR A 67 11.02 -18.08 11.70
C TYR A 67 12.33 -18.84 11.81
N TYR A 68 12.74 -19.18 13.04
CA TYR A 68 13.92 -20.00 13.30
C TYR A 68 13.84 -21.39 12.64
N PHE A 69 12.64 -21.96 12.45
CA PHE A 69 12.45 -23.33 11.93
C PHE A 69 11.99 -23.40 10.46
N VAL A 70 11.21 -22.42 9.99
CA VAL A 70 10.48 -22.49 8.70
C VAL A 70 10.92 -21.38 7.71
N SER A 71 11.94 -20.60 8.08
CA SER A 71 12.57 -19.56 7.24
C SER A 71 11.54 -18.61 6.62
N PHE A 72 11.53 -18.42 5.29
CA PHE A 72 10.78 -17.37 4.60
C PHE A 72 9.26 -17.53 4.64
N ILE A 73 8.74 -18.76 4.66
CA ILE A 73 7.28 -19.01 4.69
C ILE A 73 6.66 -18.48 5.99
N SER A 74 7.42 -18.49 7.08
CA SER A 74 6.98 -17.99 8.38
C SER A 74 6.63 -16.49 8.36
N VAL A 75 7.22 -15.71 7.44
CA VAL A 75 6.90 -14.28 7.25
C VAL A 75 5.45 -14.09 6.81
N PHE A 76 5.00 -14.88 5.84
CA PHE A 76 3.60 -14.82 5.39
C PHE A 76 2.64 -15.30 6.48
N ILE A 77 3.01 -16.38 7.18
CA ILE A 77 2.23 -16.90 8.31
C ILE A 77 2.09 -15.83 9.40
N TYR A 78 3.19 -15.15 9.74
CA TYR A 78 3.21 -14.06 10.72
C TYR A 78 2.22 -12.95 10.33
N VAL A 79 2.33 -12.41 9.11
CA VAL A 79 1.43 -11.36 8.62
C VAL A 79 -0.04 -11.81 8.68
N ILE A 80 -0.33 -13.04 8.24
CA ILE A 80 -1.69 -13.60 8.28
C ILE A 80 -2.20 -13.70 9.72
N LEU A 81 -1.42 -14.23 10.65
CA LEU A 81 -1.81 -14.36 12.05
C LEU A 81 -2.09 -13.01 12.70
N LEU A 82 -1.27 -12.00 12.42
CA LEU A 82 -1.49 -10.65 12.90
C LEU A 82 -2.77 -10.02 12.35
N LEU A 83 -3.07 -10.20 11.06
CA LEU A 83 -4.32 -9.74 10.45
C LEU A 83 -5.54 -10.46 11.04
N LEU A 84 -5.45 -11.78 11.24
CA LEU A 84 -6.49 -12.57 11.89
C LEU A 84 -6.75 -12.12 13.33
N ASN A 85 -5.71 -11.69 14.04
CA ASN A 85 -5.84 -11.14 15.39
C ASN A 85 -6.74 -9.88 15.40
N VAL A 86 -6.52 -8.94 14.47
CA VAL A 86 -7.37 -7.76 14.31
C VAL A 86 -8.81 -8.17 14.01
N VAL A 87 -9.01 -9.12 13.08
CA VAL A 87 -10.35 -9.60 12.69
C VAL A 87 -11.07 -10.28 13.85
N TYR A 88 -10.37 -11.11 14.62
CA TYR A 88 -10.91 -11.81 15.80
C TYR A 88 -11.40 -10.80 16.84
N TRP A 89 -10.53 -9.88 17.25
CA TRP A 89 -10.88 -8.91 18.28
C TRP A 89 -11.93 -7.90 17.79
N ARG A 90 -11.96 -7.57 16.51
CA ARG A 90 -13.07 -6.82 15.90
C ARG A 90 -14.42 -7.52 16.11
N ARG A 91 -14.49 -8.84 15.92
CA ARG A 91 -15.74 -9.60 16.16
C ARG A 91 -16.18 -9.50 17.62
N ILE A 92 -15.23 -9.53 18.56
CA ILE A 92 -15.51 -9.35 19.99
C ILE A 92 -16.05 -7.94 20.27
N VAL A 93 -15.47 -6.90 19.67
CA VAL A 93 -15.98 -5.52 19.78
C VAL A 93 -17.43 -5.43 19.29
N ILE A 94 -17.72 -5.96 18.10
CA ILE A 94 -19.08 -5.93 17.52
C ILE A 94 -20.10 -6.63 18.44
N ARG A 95 -19.74 -7.76 19.06
CA ARG A 95 -20.62 -8.49 19.98
C ARG A 95 -20.86 -7.74 21.29
N ARG A 96 -19.88 -6.98 21.79
CA ARG A 96 -19.93 -6.34 23.12
C ARG A 96 -20.41 -4.89 23.11
N ARG A 97 -20.38 -4.21 21.97
CA ARG A 97 -20.70 -2.78 21.86
C ARG A 97 -22.20 -2.42 21.92
N GLY A 98 -23.09 -3.40 21.82
CA GLY A 98 -24.53 -3.17 21.73
C GLY A 98 -25.01 -2.75 20.34
N SER A 99 -26.29 -2.37 20.25
CA SER A 99 -26.91 -1.88 19.01
C SER A 99 -26.47 -0.44 18.71
N LEU A 100 -26.38 -0.13 17.42
CA LEU A 100 -26.07 1.21 16.92
C LEU A 100 -27.09 1.56 15.82
N PRO A 101 -27.52 2.84 15.71
CA PRO A 101 -28.44 3.30 14.67
C PRO A 101 -27.94 2.92 13.28
N VAL A 102 -28.82 2.53 12.34
CA VAL A 102 -28.41 2.15 10.97
C VAL A 102 -28.40 3.39 10.08
N ALA A 103 -27.38 3.52 9.23
CA ALA A 103 -27.30 4.61 8.24
C ALA A 103 -28.49 4.58 7.26
N SER A 104 -29.19 5.70 7.11
CA SER A 104 -30.04 5.97 5.93
C SER A 104 -29.29 6.94 5.01
N SER A 105 -29.13 6.57 3.74
CA SER A 105 -28.29 7.33 2.79
C SER A 105 -29.09 8.42 2.10
N ARG A 106 -28.64 9.68 2.21
CA ARG A 106 -28.90 10.72 1.21
C ARG A 106 -27.57 11.40 0.87
N TYR A 107 -27.30 11.55 -0.42
CA TYR A 107 -26.11 12.19 -0.95
C TYR A 107 -26.52 13.33 -1.89
N ALA A 108 -25.83 14.46 -1.80
CA ALA A 108 -25.93 15.59 -2.70
C ALA A 108 -24.53 15.90 -3.24
N VAL A 109 -24.45 16.13 -4.55
CA VAL A 109 -23.22 16.58 -5.22
C VAL A 109 -23.23 18.10 -5.16
N ILE A 110 -22.17 18.69 -4.59
CA ILE A 110 -21.99 20.14 -4.56
C ILE A 110 -20.72 20.47 -5.33
N ASP A 111 -20.78 21.49 -6.19
CA ASP A 111 -19.62 22.00 -6.89
C ASP A 111 -18.80 22.91 -5.96
N THR A 112 -17.49 22.68 -5.87
CA THR A 112 -16.61 23.41 -4.93
C THR A 112 -15.38 23.94 -5.67
N LYS A 113 -15.01 25.19 -5.35
CA LYS A 113 -14.08 26.01 -6.16
C LYS A 113 -12.58 25.81 -5.86
N LYS A 114 -12.18 24.80 -5.08
CA LYS A 114 -10.76 24.61 -4.69
C LYS A 114 -9.97 23.85 -5.76
N LYS A 115 -8.78 24.39 -6.09
CA LYS A 115 -7.89 23.89 -7.16
C LYS A 115 -7.01 22.74 -6.66
N GLU A 116 -6.82 21.74 -7.51
CA GLU A 116 -5.95 20.59 -7.25
C GLU A 116 -4.46 20.97 -7.25
N SER A 117 -3.72 20.39 -6.30
CA SER A 117 -2.26 20.44 -6.29
C SER A 117 -1.67 19.44 -7.29
N ARG A 118 -0.48 19.76 -7.82
CA ARG A 118 0.22 18.97 -8.86
C ARG A 118 1.54 18.36 -8.38
N LYS A 119 1.79 18.29 -7.06
CA LYS A 119 3.06 17.78 -6.52
C LYS A 119 3.34 16.33 -6.91
N TRP A 120 2.30 15.53 -7.11
CA TRP A 120 2.40 14.15 -7.59
C TRP A 120 3.13 14.04 -8.95
N ILE A 121 3.16 15.09 -9.78
CA ILE A 121 3.89 15.07 -11.06
C ILE A 121 5.40 14.97 -10.83
N ILE A 122 5.92 15.58 -9.76
CA ILE A 122 7.35 15.62 -9.46
C ILE A 122 7.91 14.20 -9.26
N THR A 123 7.17 13.35 -8.55
CA THR A 123 7.62 11.96 -8.30
C THR A 123 7.67 11.14 -9.59
N PHE A 124 6.75 11.37 -10.53
CA PHE A 124 6.82 10.75 -11.86
C PHE A 124 7.96 11.32 -12.71
N ILE A 125 8.24 12.63 -12.65
CA ILE A 125 9.40 13.22 -13.34
C ILE A 125 10.69 12.54 -12.88
N VAL A 126 10.85 12.32 -11.58
CA VAL A 126 12.03 11.61 -11.04
C VAL A 126 12.08 10.17 -11.56
N ALA A 127 10.97 9.44 -11.54
CA ALA A 127 10.92 8.05 -12.03
C ALA A 127 11.31 7.94 -13.52
N TRP A 128 10.70 8.77 -14.37
CA TRP A 128 11.03 8.84 -15.80
C TRP A 128 12.46 9.33 -16.02
N GLY A 129 12.95 10.26 -15.19
CA GLY A 129 14.32 10.74 -15.23
C GLY A 129 15.34 9.62 -14.98
N ILE A 130 15.07 8.72 -14.03
CA ILE A 130 15.92 7.53 -13.78
C ILE A 130 15.93 6.62 -15.01
N LEU A 131 14.77 6.30 -15.59
CA LEU A 131 14.70 5.47 -16.80
C LEU A 131 15.47 6.11 -17.98
N ILE A 132 15.28 7.41 -18.22
CA ILE A 132 16.00 8.13 -19.29
C ILE A 132 17.51 8.12 -19.02
N PHE A 133 17.92 8.37 -17.78
CA PHE A 133 19.32 8.30 -17.39
C PHE A 133 19.91 6.91 -17.68
N THR A 134 19.21 5.84 -17.33
CA THR A 134 19.63 4.46 -17.56
C THR A 134 19.74 4.13 -19.05
N LEU A 135 18.81 4.60 -19.89
CA LEU A 135 18.88 4.43 -21.35
C LEU A 135 20.12 5.13 -21.95
N VAL A 136 20.37 6.38 -21.53
CA VAL A 136 21.52 7.17 -21.97
C VAL A 136 22.82 6.51 -21.49
N PHE A 137 22.91 6.16 -20.21
CA PHE A 137 24.08 5.49 -19.65
C PHE A 137 24.35 4.13 -20.32
N GLY A 138 23.30 3.33 -20.54
CA GLY A 138 23.36 2.08 -21.29
C GLY A 138 23.94 2.26 -22.69
N SER A 139 23.63 3.37 -23.35
CA SER A 139 24.13 3.66 -24.70
C SER A 139 25.65 3.91 -24.70
N LEU A 140 26.15 4.53 -23.63
CA LEU A 140 27.57 4.80 -23.43
C LEU A 140 28.37 3.51 -23.14
N VAL A 141 27.78 2.54 -22.46
CA VAL A 141 28.44 1.28 -22.08
C VAL A 141 28.12 0.10 -23.00
N TYR A 142 27.25 0.29 -24.00
CA TYR A 142 26.80 -0.78 -24.90
C TYR A 142 27.96 -1.47 -25.63
N SER A 143 28.97 -0.70 -26.05
CA SER A 143 30.15 -1.21 -26.75
C SER A 143 31.02 -2.10 -25.86
N SER A 144 31.21 -1.71 -24.60
CA SER A 144 32.02 -2.44 -23.61
C SER A 144 31.32 -3.64 -23.00
N ALA A 145 29.99 -3.71 -23.04
CA ALA A 145 29.23 -4.82 -22.48
C ALA A 145 29.57 -6.17 -23.17
N PRO A 146 29.50 -7.31 -22.46
CA PRO A 146 29.89 -8.61 -22.99
C PRO A 146 28.98 -9.07 -24.14
N LYS A 147 29.48 -9.98 -24.99
CA LYS A 147 28.69 -10.59 -26.07
C LYS A 147 27.58 -11.50 -25.56
N LEU A 148 27.75 -12.05 -24.36
CA LEU A 148 26.77 -12.90 -23.67
C LEU A 148 26.34 -12.18 -22.39
N LEU A 149 25.04 -11.90 -22.27
CA LEU A 149 24.45 -11.16 -21.17
C LEU A 149 23.85 -12.15 -20.15
N PRO A 150 24.21 -12.10 -18.85
CA PRO A 150 23.61 -12.95 -17.83
C PRO A 150 22.19 -12.48 -17.51
N THR A 151 21.16 -13.23 -17.90
CA THR A 151 19.76 -12.79 -17.77
C THR A 151 18.96 -13.54 -16.71
N HIS A 152 19.41 -14.74 -16.31
CA HIS A 152 18.78 -15.48 -15.23
C HIS A 152 19.85 -16.22 -14.42
N VAL A 153 19.91 -15.94 -13.12
CA VAL A 153 20.76 -16.65 -12.16
C VAL A 153 19.87 -17.50 -11.28
N GLY A 154 20.13 -18.81 -11.25
CA GLY A 154 19.37 -19.73 -10.41
C GLY A 154 20.19 -20.91 -9.91
N PRO A 155 19.56 -21.82 -9.14
CA PRO A 155 20.23 -23.00 -8.59
C PRO A 155 20.84 -23.92 -9.66
N THR A 156 20.32 -23.87 -10.88
CA THR A 156 20.77 -24.65 -12.04
C THR A 156 21.87 -23.95 -12.84
N GLY A 157 22.37 -22.79 -12.39
CA GLY A 157 23.40 -22.00 -13.05
C GLY A 157 22.88 -20.68 -13.66
N THR A 158 23.73 -20.05 -14.47
CA THR A 158 23.42 -18.77 -15.14
C THR A 158 23.03 -19.03 -16.60
N THR A 159 21.89 -18.50 -17.02
CA THR A 159 21.47 -18.49 -18.43
C THR A 159 21.89 -17.19 -19.09
N PHE A 160 22.38 -17.28 -20.32
CA PHE A 160 22.89 -16.15 -21.08
C PHE A 160 22.08 -15.90 -22.36
N LEU A 161 21.93 -14.63 -22.73
CA LEU A 161 21.43 -14.22 -24.04
C LEU A 161 22.53 -13.56 -24.87
N VAL A 162 22.47 -13.72 -26.18
CA VAL A 162 23.36 -13.00 -27.11
C VAL A 162 23.04 -11.51 -27.07
N LYS A 163 24.08 -10.67 -26.96
CA LYS A 163 23.95 -9.22 -26.99
C LYS A 163 23.41 -8.75 -28.33
N THR A 164 22.19 -8.22 -28.28
CA THR A 164 21.53 -7.45 -29.33
C THR A 164 20.96 -6.19 -28.69
N PRO A 165 20.66 -5.11 -29.43
CA PRO A 165 20.04 -3.93 -28.82
C PRO A 165 18.75 -4.26 -28.07
N LEU A 166 17.96 -5.21 -28.59
CA LEU A 166 16.74 -5.68 -27.94
C LEU A 166 17.02 -6.39 -26.62
N ASN A 167 17.94 -7.35 -26.59
CA ASN A 167 18.25 -8.10 -25.36
C ASN A 167 18.96 -7.23 -24.33
N PHE A 168 19.75 -6.26 -24.78
CA PHE A 168 20.46 -5.33 -23.91
C PHE A 168 19.52 -4.37 -23.18
N TYR A 169 18.46 -3.90 -23.86
CA TYR A 169 17.45 -2.98 -23.31
C TYR A 169 16.13 -3.65 -22.91
N LYS A 170 16.07 -4.99 -22.84
CA LYS A 170 14.82 -5.73 -22.55
C LYS A 170 14.19 -5.24 -21.23
N VAL A 171 15.03 -4.98 -20.24
CA VAL A 171 14.61 -4.53 -18.91
C VAL A 171 14.02 -3.12 -18.95
N GLU A 172 14.64 -2.20 -19.68
CA GLU A 172 14.14 -0.82 -19.86
C GLU A 172 12.83 -0.78 -20.64
N ILE A 173 12.65 -1.66 -21.62
CA ILE A 173 11.39 -1.78 -22.36
C ILE A 173 10.26 -2.20 -21.40
N ILE A 174 10.50 -3.21 -20.56
CA ILE A 174 9.54 -3.64 -19.55
C ILE A 174 9.26 -2.50 -18.55
N ASN A 175 10.32 -1.83 -18.06
CA ASN A 175 10.17 -0.69 -17.15
C ASN A 175 9.34 0.44 -17.77
N THR A 176 9.55 0.75 -19.06
CA THR A 176 8.78 1.76 -19.79
C THR A 176 7.29 1.44 -19.79
N VAL A 177 6.92 0.18 -20.06
CA VAL A 177 5.52 -0.27 -20.07
C VAL A 177 4.91 -0.19 -18.66
N VAL A 178 5.62 -0.71 -17.65
CA VAL A 178 5.14 -0.71 -16.25
C VAL A 178 5.00 0.72 -15.72
N LEU A 179 6.00 1.58 -15.94
CA LEU A 179 5.99 2.98 -15.51
C LEU A 179 4.93 3.78 -16.28
N GLY A 180 4.74 3.51 -17.57
CA GLY A 180 3.67 4.07 -18.38
C GLY A 180 2.28 3.75 -17.80
N LEU A 181 2.02 2.47 -17.51
CA LEU A 181 0.78 2.04 -16.88
C LEU A 181 0.57 2.70 -15.51
N LEU A 182 1.61 2.77 -14.68
CA LEU A 182 1.54 3.40 -13.37
C LEU A 182 1.27 4.91 -13.47
N THR A 183 1.87 5.58 -14.45
CA THR A 183 1.62 7.00 -14.75
C THR A 183 0.17 7.21 -15.19
N VAL A 184 -0.35 6.37 -16.08
CA VAL A 184 -1.76 6.43 -16.51
C VAL A 184 -2.71 6.22 -15.34
N LEU A 185 -2.45 5.24 -14.46
CA LEU A 185 -3.27 5.02 -13.26
C LEU A 185 -3.20 6.21 -12.29
N GLY A 186 -2.01 6.79 -12.12
CA GLY A 186 -1.79 8.01 -11.31
C GLY A 186 -2.52 9.23 -11.87
N VAL A 187 -2.53 9.42 -13.19
CA VAL A 187 -3.33 10.46 -13.84
C VAL A 187 -4.82 10.17 -13.67
N PHE A 188 -5.24 8.93 -13.92
CA PHE A 188 -6.65 8.55 -13.88
C PHE A 188 -7.25 8.81 -12.50
N ILE A 189 -6.57 8.47 -11.40
CA ILE A 189 -7.07 8.74 -10.04
C ILE A 189 -7.29 10.24 -9.81
N THR A 190 -6.40 11.11 -10.29
CA THR A 190 -6.56 12.58 -10.14
C THR A 190 -7.79 13.10 -10.88
N ARG A 191 -8.18 12.44 -11.97
CA ARG A 191 -9.35 12.78 -12.79
C ARG A 191 -10.67 12.16 -12.30
N THR A 192 -10.63 11.30 -11.28
CA THR A 192 -11.87 10.69 -10.76
C THR A 192 -12.81 11.73 -10.15
N THR A 193 -14.11 11.48 -10.30
CA THR A 193 -15.17 12.33 -9.75
C THR A 193 -15.03 12.48 -8.24
N ASN A 194 -15.18 13.71 -7.75
CA ASN A 194 -15.02 14.01 -6.34
C ASN A 194 -16.11 13.36 -5.48
N VAL A 195 -15.70 12.66 -4.43
CA VAL A 195 -16.63 12.08 -3.45
C VAL A 195 -16.84 13.07 -2.32
N ILE A 196 -18.08 13.50 -2.13
CA ILE A 196 -18.46 14.53 -1.15
C ILE A 196 -19.44 13.93 -0.14
N ASN A 197 -19.20 14.20 1.15
CA ASN A 197 -20.14 13.93 2.22
C ASN A 197 -21.04 15.17 2.45
N PRO A 198 -22.37 15.09 2.27
CA PRO A 198 -23.27 16.21 2.46
C PRO A 198 -23.33 16.79 3.87
N ALA A 199 -23.01 15.99 4.90
CA ALA A 199 -22.96 16.48 6.27
C ALA A 199 -21.84 17.51 6.48
N TYR A 200 -20.78 17.45 5.67
CA TYR A 200 -19.63 18.35 5.73
C TYR A 200 -18.95 18.48 4.33
N PRO A 201 -19.60 19.16 3.39
CA PRO A 201 -19.23 19.10 1.97
C PRO A 201 -17.84 19.67 1.69
N ASP A 202 -17.51 20.86 2.20
CA ASP A 202 -16.21 21.49 1.95
C ASP A 202 -15.03 20.69 2.52
N ARG A 203 -15.20 20.13 3.73
CA ARG A 203 -14.16 19.35 4.41
C ARG A 203 -13.95 18.01 3.72
N SER A 204 -15.02 17.31 3.35
CA SER A 204 -14.95 16.02 2.66
C SER A 204 -14.36 16.16 1.26
N TYR A 205 -14.73 17.21 0.52
CA TYR A 205 -14.12 17.56 -0.75
C TYR A 205 -12.60 17.76 -0.62
N TYR A 206 -12.17 18.58 0.34
CA TYR A 206 -10.74 18.81 0.57
C TYR A 206 -9.99 17.54 0.95
N ALA A 207 -10.59 16.69 1.79
CA ALA A 207 -10.01 15.41 2.16
C ALA A 207 -9.89 14.46 0.95
N PHE A 208 -10.85 14.48 0.02
CA PHE A 208 -10.77 13.70 -1.21
C PHE A 208 -9.71 14.23 -2.18
N LEU A 209 -9.61 15.55 -2.37
CA LEU A 209 -8.55 16.15 -3.19
C LEU A 209 -7.16 15.77 -2.67
N LYS A 210 -6.96 15.89 -1.35
CA LYS A 210 -5.72 15.47 -0.72
C LYS A 210 -5.48 13.97 -0.94
N PHE A 211 -6.49 13.12 -0.74
CA PHE A 211 -6.36 11.69 -1.03
C PHE A 211 -5.90 11.42 -2.48
N LYS A 212 -6.50 12.07 -3.49
CA LYS A 212 -6.09 11.91 -4.88
C LYS A 212 -4.63 12.29 -5.11
N GLU A 213 -4.20 13.41 -4.53
CA GLU A 213 -2.79 13.84 -4.56
C GLU A 213 -1.87 12.81 -3.90
N GLU A 214 -2.24 12.33 -2.70
CA GLU A 214 -1.44 11.34 -1.96
C GLU A 214 -1.35 10.00 -2.72
N VAL A 215 -2.42 9.53 -3.38
CA VAL A 215 -2.36 8.33 -4.24
C VAL A 215 -1.42 8.57 -5.42
N GLY A 216 -1.47 9.74 -6.05
CA GLY A 216 -0.54 10.10 -7.12
C GLY A 216 0.92 10.13 -6.66
N ILE A 217 1.18 10.70 -5.47
CA ILE A 217 2.52 10.73 -4.86
C ILE A 217 3.00 9.30 -4.59
N ILE A 218 2.19 8.45 -3.95
CA ILE A 218 2.54 7.03 -3.70
C ILE A 218 2.84 6.32 -5.02
N ALA A 219 1.98 6.47 -6.04
CA ALA A 219 2.19 5.84 -7.33
C ALA A 219 3.52 6.28 -7.95
N GLY A 220 3.87 7.57 -7.89
CA GLY A 220 5.16 8.05 -8.35
C GLY A 220 6.34 7.54 -7.51
N ILE A 221 6.22 7.44 -6.17
CA ILE A 221 7.25 6.83 -5.30
C ILE A 221 7.49 5.37 -5.69
N VAL A 222 6.42 4.61 -5.92
CA VAL A 222 6.51 3.24 -6.42
C VAL A 222 7.19 3.22 -7.80
N GLY A 223 6.88 4.18 -8.68
CA GLY A 223 7.55 4.34 -9.97
C GLY A 223 9.04 4.61 -9.87
N VAL A 224 9.46 5.46 -8.92
CA VAL A 224 10.88 5.73 -8.62
C VAL A 224 11.57 4.45 -8.15
N PHE A 225 10.97 3.74 -7.20
CA PHE A 225 11.50 2.47 -6.71
C PHE A 225 11.65 1.44 -7.84
N MET A 226 10.62 1.24 -8.67
CA MET A 226 10.66 0.31 -9.79
C MET A 226 11.75 0.70 -10.78
N SER A 227 11.85 1.99 -11.13
CA SER A 227 12.88 2.48 -12.07
C SER A 227 14.29 2.27 -11.54
N SER A 228 14.52 2.51 -10.25
CA SER A 228 15.80 2.20 -9.59
C SER A 228 16.09 0.71 -9.58
N LEU A 229 15.10 -0.13 -9.25
CA LEU A 229 15.23 -1.58 -9.22
C LEU A 229 15.61 -2.14 -10.60
N TYR A 230 14.88 -1.74 -11.65
CA TYR A 230 15.18 -2.13 -13.03
C TYR A 230 16.56 -1.64 -13.46
N THR A 231 16.97 -0.43 -13.07
CA THR A 231 18.31 0.09 -13.33
C THR A 231 19.39 -0.79 -12.69
N THR A 232 19.24 -1.16 -11.42
CA THR A 232 20.19 -2.06 -10.75
C THR A 232 20.30 -3.41 -11.45
N ILE A 233 19.17 -3.99 -11.90
CA ILE A 233 19.17 -5.23 -12.68
C ILE A 233 19.95 -5.04 -14.00
N SER A 234 19.73 -3.94 -14.71
CA SER A 234 20.46 -3.65 -15.95
C SER A 234 21.95 -3.46 -15.74
N LEU A 235 22.37 -2.80 -14.65
CA LEU A 235 23.79 -2.69 -14.31
C LEU A 235 24.45 -4.07 -14.10
N PHE A 236 23.73 -5.03 -13.54
CA PHE A 236 24.20 -6.41 -13.42
C PHE A 236 24.27 -7.11 -14.79
N ILE A 237 23.22 -7.01 -15.61
CA ILE A 237 23.18 -7.60 -16.96
C ILE A 237 24.32 -7.04 -17.84
N TRP A 238 24.63 -5.75 -17.69
CA TRP A 238 25.72 -5.08 -18.40
C TRP A 238 27.09 -5.33 -17.76
N THR A 239 27.17 -6.18 -16.73
CA THR A 239 28.37 -6.57 -15.98
C THR A 239 29.13 -5.40 -15.35
N ILE A 240 28.42 -4.33 -15.02
CA ILE A 240 28.96 -3.16 -14.30
C ILE A 240 29.06 -3.46 -12.80
N ILE A 241 28.09 -4.21 -12.27
CA ILE A 241 28.07 -4.70 -10.89
C ILE A 241 28.03 -6.22 -10.87
N ASN A 242 28.54 -6.81 -9.80
CA ASN A 242 28.50 -8.27 -9.59
C ASN A 242 27.21 -8.73 -8.89
N LEU A 243 27.02 -10.04 -8.77
CA LEU A 243 25.83 -10.63 -8.16
C LEU A 243 25.64 -10.22 -6.69
N SER A 244 26.72 -10.21 -5.90
CA SER A 244 26.63 -9.78 -4.49
C SER A 244 26.23 -8.33 -4.34
N GLU A 245 26.73 -7.43 -5.20
CA GLU A 245 26.33 -6.02 -5.23
C GLU A 245 24.87 -5.87 -5.63
N LEU A 246 24.41 -6.61 -6.65
CA LEU A 246 23.01 -6.64 -7.06
C LEU A 246 22.10 -7.02 -5.88
N GLU A 247 22.42 -8.08 -5.16
CA GLU A 247 21.66 -8.53 -3.99
C GLU A 247 21.59 -7.44 -2.92
N VAL A 248 22.72 -6.83 -2.57
CA VAL A 248 22.79 -5.74 -1.58
C VAL A 248 21.95 -4.54 -2.02
N PHE A 249 22.02 -4.12 -3.27
CA PHE A 249 21.23 -3.01 -3.79
C PHE A 249 19.72 -3.31 -3.80
N ILE A 250 19.31 -4.50 -4.24
CA ILE A 250 17.89 -4.90 -4.22
C ILE A 250 17.36 -4.88 -2.79
N ILE A 251 18.11 -5.48 -1.87
CA ILE A 251 17.76 -5.54 -0.45
C ILE A 251 17.64 -4.12 0.14
N PHE A 252 18.59 -3.24 -0.15
CA PHE A 252 18.56 -1.84 0.26
C PHE A 252 17.34 -1.10 -0.29
N LEU A 253 17.04 -1.24 -1.59
CA LEU A 253 15.89 -0.61 -2.23
C LEU A 253 14.57 -1.08 -1.62
N ILE A 254 14.42 -2.39 -1.36
CA ILE A 254 13.21 -2.95 -0.74
C ILE A 254 13.02 -2.36 0.67
N SER A 255 14.09 -2.35 1.47
CA SER A 255 14.05 -1.78 2.83
C SER A 255 13.71 -0.27 2.81
N MET A 256 14.26 0.47 1.86
CA MET A 256 13.97 1.90 1.67
C MET A 256 12.51 2.12 1.26
N LEU A 257 11.99 1.37 0.27
CA LEU A 257 10.58 1.44 -0.14
C LEU A 257 9.66 1.13 1.04
N PHE A 258 9.93 0.04 1.75
CA PHE A 258 9.14 -0.37 2.89
C PHE A 258 9.08 0.74 3.91
N THR A 259 10.24 1.31 4.30
CA THR A 259 10.35 2.44 5.24
C THR A 259 9.56 3.67 4.77
N VAL A 260 9.68 4.06 3.50
CA VAL A 260 8.96 5.22 2.94
C VAL A 260 7.45 5.01 2.99
N ILE A 261 6.95 3.87 2.50
CA ILE A 261 5.52 3.53 2.49
C ILE A 261 4.96 3.55 3.92
N ILE A 262 5.73 3.01 4.86
CA ILE A 262 5.37 2.96 6.27
C ILE A 262 5.27 4.35 6.90
N VAL A 263 6.29 5.20 6.75
CA VAL A 263 6.31 6.56 7.31
C VAL A 263 5.13 7.34 6.75
N TYR A 264 4.85 7.11 5.48
CA TYR A 264 3.74 7.72 4.78
C TYR A 264 2.37 7.24 5.29
N VAL A 265 2.19 5.93 5.50
CA VAL A 265 0.97 5.35 6.10
C VAL A 265 0.75 5.89 7.52
N LEU A 266 1.82 6.00 8.33
CA LEU A 266 1.74 6.59 9.67
C LEU A 266 1.34 8.07 9.62
N ARG A 267 1.96 8.85 8.73
CA ARG A 267 1.64 10.26 8.54
C ARG A 267 0.16 10.43 8.19
N ILE A 268 -0.35 9.67 7.22
CA ILE A 268 -1.77 9.69 6.84
C ILE A 268 -2.66 9.25 8.01
N GLY A 269 -2.27 8.22 8.75
CA GLY A 269 -2.99 7.74 9.93
C GLY A 269 -3.15 8.81 11.00
N ILE A 270 -2.05 9.49 11.36
CA ILE A 270 -2.03 10.57 12.36
C ILE A 270 -2.81 11.80 11.89
N GLU A 271 -2.62 12.22 10.64
CA GLU A 271 -3.39 13.31 10.05
C GLU A 271 -4.89 12.98 10.01
N GLY A 272 -5.25 11.71 9.80
CA GLY A 272 -6.64 11.30 9.70
C GLY A 272 -7.34 11.13 11.03
N ALA A 273 -6.59 10.73 12.06
CA ALA A 273 -7.05 10.77 13.44
C ALA A 273 -7.36 12.20 13.91
N ARG A 274 -6.66 13.21 13.40
CA ARG A 274 -6.96 14.64 13.64
C ARG A 274 -8.22 15.06 12.90
N TYR A 275 -8.31 14.81 11.59
CA TYR A 275 -9.47 15.16 10.76
C TYR A 275 -10.79 14.61 11.33
N LEU A 276 -10.81 13.35 11.79
CA LEU A 276 -12.03 12.73 12.31
C LEU A 276 -12.40 13.20 13.72
N ARG A 277 -11.44 13.69 14.51
CA ARG A 277 -11.72 14.29 15.82
C ARG A 277 -12.55 15.57 15.70
N ASP A 278 -12.31 16.33 14.63
CA ASP A 278 -12.95 17.63 14.38
C ASP A 278 -14.30 17.53 13.62
N VAL A 279 -14.58 16.37 13.01
CA VAL A 279 -15.79 16.12 12.20
C VAL A 279 -16.83 15.30 12.98
N ILE A 280 -16.40 14.31 13.77
CA ILE A 280 -17.30 13.37 14.48
C ILE A 280 -17.85 13.95 15.78
N ALA A 281 -17.31 15.08 16.26
CA ALA A 281 -17.84 15.78 17.43
C ALA A 281 -19.32 16.21 17.28
N ASN A 282 -19.87 16.23 16.06
CA ASN A 282 -21.20 16.78 15.76
C ASN A 282 -22.16 15.85 15.00
N ASP A 283 -21.89 14.55 14.80
CA ASP A 283 -22.74 13.72 13.93
C ASP A 283 -23.22 12.39 14.53
N ASN A 284 -24.40 11.96 14.08
CA ASN A 284 -25.10 10.76 14.53
C ASN A 284 -24.28 9.50 14.19
N LEU A 285 -23.99 8.68 15.20
CA LEU A 285 -23.25 7.43 15.06
C LEU A 285 -24.07 6.42 14.22
N LEU A 286 -23.70 6.23 12.95
CA LEU A 286 -24.38 5.31 12.03
C LEU A 286 -23.59 4.01 11.83
N ASN A 287 -24.29 2.88 11.92
CA ASN A 287 -23.77 1.53 11.80
C ASN A 287 -23.78 1.06 10.35
N ASP A 288 -22.60 1.04 9.75
CA ASP A 288 -22.34 0.56 8.39
C ASP A 288 -21.53 -0.76 8.38
N ASP A 289 -21.35 -1.42 9.53
CA ASP A 289 -20.46 -2.58 9.68
C ASP A 289 -20.77 -3.78 8.78
N LYS A 290 -22.03 -3.95 8.37
CA LYS A 290 -22.45 -5.02 7.44
C LYS A 290 -21.74 -4.93 6.08
N TYR A 291 -21.34 -3.73 5.68
CA TYR A 291 -20.64 -3.46 4.43
C TYR A 291 -19.12 -3.58 4.55
N TRP A 292 -18.55 -3.62 5.76
CA TRP A 292 -17.10 -3.67 5.98
C TRP A 292 -16.64 -5.07 6.39
N LYS A 293 -16.18 -5.85 5.42
CA LYS A 293 -15.66 -7.21 5.61
C LYS A 293 -14.30 -7.15 6.30
N GLY A 294 -14.17 -7.85 7.42
CA GLY A 294 -12.99 -7.78 8.29
C GLY A 294 -12.70 -6.40 8.88
N GLY A 295 -13.54 -5.39 8.65
CA GLY A 295 -13.26 -3.99 9.01
C GLY A 295 -12.31 -3.27 8.06
N ILE A 296 -11.97 -3.90 6.92
CA ILE A 296 -10.96 -3.41 5.97
C ILE A 296 -11.57 -3.21 4.58
N ILE A 297 -12.29 -4.22 4.07
CA ILE A 297 -12.80 -4.24 2.70
C ILE A 297 -14.26 -3.75 2.69
N TYR A 298 -14.54 -2.69 1.94
CA TYR A 298 -15.91 -2.19 1.76
C TYR A 298 -16.60 -2.90 0.58
N VAL A 299 -17.78 -3.47 0.84
CA VAL A 299 -18.60 -4.16 -0.16
C VAL A 299 -20.05 -3.71 0.00
N ASN A 300 -20.52 -2.86 -0.91
CA ASN A 300 -21.92 -2.49 -1.01
C ASN A 300 -22.35 -2.34 -2.49
N PRO A 301 -23.01 -3.35 -3.09
CA PRO A 301 -23.48 -3.27 -4.47
C PRO A 301 -24.53 -2.18 -4.71
N LYS A 302 -25.20 -1.70 -3.65
CA LYS A 302 -26.19 -0.61 -3.73
C LYS A 302 -25.56 0.78 -3.64
N ASP A 303 -24.26 0.87 -3.33
CA ASP A 303 -23.54 2.12 -3.30
C ASP A 303 -22.88 2.35 -4.68
N PRO A 304 -23.30 3.37 -5.45
CA PRO A 304 -22.76 3.62 -6.79
C PRO A 304 -21.33 4.19 -6.75
N ARG A 305 -20.80 4.53 -5.57
CA ARG A 305 -19.45 5.10 -5.46
C ARG A 305 -18.40 4.02 -5.69
N ILE A 306 -17.43 4.31 -6.55
CA ILE A 306 -16.20 3.52 -6.70
C ILE A 306 -15.29 3.76 -5.49
N TRP A 307 -15.10 5.02 -5.09
CA TRP A 307 -14.27 5.40 -3.95
C TRP A 307 -15.13 5.70 -2.73
N VAL A 308 -14.82 5.03 -1.62
CA VAL A 308 -15.55 5.19 -0.36
C VAL A 308 -14.55 5.61 0.73
N PRO A 309 -14.83 6.65 1.52
CA PRO A 309 -13.97 7.03 2.63
C PRO A 309 -13.69 5.83 3.55
N LYS A 310 -12.42 5.62 3.91
CA LYS A 310 -12.07 4.62 4.91
C LYS A 310 -12.72 5.01 6.24
N ARG A 311 -13.36 4.04 6.89
CA ARG A 311 -13.91 4.27 8.24
C ARG A 311 -12.84 4.63 9.25
N ASN A 312 -11.68 3.96 9.21
CA ASN A 312 -10.63 4.05 10.23
C ASN A 312 -9.83 5.36 10.22
N GLY A 313 -10.11 6.34 9.36
CA GLY A 313 -9.18 7.45 9.15
C GLY A 313 -9.28 8.15 7.81
N LEU A 314 -8.19 8.85 7.47
CA LEU A 314 -7.97 9.42 6.14
C LEU A 314 -7.72 8.33 5.09
N GLY A 315 -8.12 8.66 3.87
CA GLY A 315 -7.98 7.82 2.69
C GLY A 315 -9.29 7.21 2.26
N TYR A 316 -9.30 6.69 1.05
CA TYR A 316 -10.46 6.05 0.44
C TYR A 316 -10.09 4.62 0.08
N THR A 317 -11.11 3.78 -0.03
CA THR A 317 -11.01 2.40 -0.52
C THR A 317 -11.89 2.25 -1.74
N LEU A 318 -11.62 1.23 -2.54
CA LEU A 318 -12.58 0.78 -3.55
C LEU A 318 -13.80 0.18 -2.87
N ASN A 319 -14.98 0.41 -3.46
CA ASN A 319 -16.17 -0.39 -3.20
C ASN A 319 -16.10 -1.66 -4.04
N PHE A 320 -15.77 -2.78 -3.41
CA PHE A 320 -15.64 -4.09 -4.07
C PHE A 320 -17.00 -4.68 -4.47
N GLY A 321 -18.13 -4.05 -4.10
CA GLY A 321 -19.44 -4.35 -4.66
C GLY A 321 -19.70 -3.72 -6.02
N HIS A 322 -18.82 -2.84 -6.50
CA HIS A 322 -18.97 -2.10 -7.75
C HIS A 322 -18.16 -2.74 -8.89
N GLY A 323 -18.77 -2.97 -10.05
CA GLY A 323 -18.14 -3.66 -11.19
C GLY A 323 -16.84 -3.00 -11.68
N ILE A 324 -16.80 -1.65 -11.75
CA ILE A 324 -15.58 -0.92 -12.15
C ILE A 324 -14.41 -1.16 -11.18
N SER A 325 -14.67 -1.30 -9.87
CA SER A 325 -13.61 -1.62 -8.90
C SER A 325 -12.95 -2.97 -9.21
N ILE A 326 -13.74 -3.95 -9.68
CA ILE A 326 -13.25 -5.27 -10.08
C ILE A 326 -12.37 -5.14 -11.33
N LEU A 327 -12.79 -4.35 -12.32
CA LEU A 327 -11.99 -4.08 -13.52
C LEU A 327 -10.65 -3.43 -13.19
N ILE A 328 -10.62 -2.46 -12.27
CA ILE A 328 -9.37 -1.83 -11.80
C ILE A 328 -8.43 -2.88 -11.20
N ILE A 329 -8.95 -3.78 -10.35
CA ILE A 329 -8.16 -4.85 -9.74
C ILE A 329 -7.65 -5.81 -10.81
N LEU A 330 -8.50 -6.23 -11.75
CA LEU A 330 -8.10 -7.11 -12.84
C LEU A 330 -7.02 -6.47 -13.73
N ALA A 331 -7.11 -5.18 -14.01
CA ALA A 331 -6.08 -4.46 -14.76
C ALA A 331 -4.74 -4.44 -14.03
N VAL A 332 -4.73 -4.21 -12.71
CA VAL A 332 -3.51 -4.25 -11.89
C VAL A 332 -2.93 -5.68 -11.86
N VAL A 333 -3.77 -6.69 -11.64
CA VAL A 333 -3.36 -8.10 -11.64
C VAL A 333 -2.77 -8.50 -13.00
N PHE A 334 -3.44 -8.12 -14.09
CA PHE A 334 -2.97 -8.38 -15.45
C PHE A 334 -1.62 -7.72 -15.73
N ALA A 335 -1.42 -6.47 -15.30
CA ALA A 335 -0.14 -5.77 -15.44
C ALA A 335 0.99 -6.49 -14.69
N VAL A 336 0.73 -6.94 -13.45
CA VAL A 336 1.71 -7.70 -12.65
C VAL A 336 2.04 -9.04 -13.33
N ILE A 337 1.03 -9.78 -13.79
CA ILE A 337 1.24 -11.06 -14.48
C ILE A 337 2.05 -10.85 -15.76
N THR A 338 1.71 -9.83 -16.55
CA THR A 338 2.45 -9.50 -17.78
C THR A 338 3.90 -9.18 -17.48
N ALA A 339 4.18 -8.39 -16.44
CA ALA A 339 5.55 -8.10 -16.01
C ALA A 339 6.31 -9.38 -15.62
N ILE A 340 5.69 -10.29 -14.85
CA ILE A 340 6.31 -11.56 -14.47
C ILE A 340 6.62 -12.43 -15.70
N ILE A 341 5.69 -12.52 -16.65
CA ILE A 341 5.87 -13.31 -17.88
C ILE A 341 6.99 -12.73 -18.74
N LEU A 342 7.10 -11.41 -18.87
CA LEU A 342 8.13 -10.76 -19.68
C LEU A 342 9.54 -10.84 -19.07
N VAL A 343 9.62 -10.99 -17.74
CA VAL A 343 10.88 -11.16 -16.99
C VAL A 343 11.40 -12.60 -17.06
N ARG A 344 10.51 -13.58 -17.22
CA ARG A 344 10.92 -14.93 -17.63
C ARG A 344 11.45 -14.94 -19.06
#